data_AF-A0A7W1FN87-F1
#
_entry.id   AF-A0A7W1FN87-F1
#
_cell.length_a   1.000
_cell.length_b   1.000
_cell.length_c   1.000
_cell.angle_alpha   90.00
_cell.angle_beta   90.00
_cell.angle_gamma   90.00
#
_symmetry.space_group_name_H-M   'P 1'
#
loop_
_entity.id
_entity.type
_entity.pdbx_description
1 polymer ?
#
loop_
_entity_poly.entity_id
_entity_poly.type
_entity_poly.pdbx_seq_one_letter_code
_entity_poly.pdbx_strand_id
1 'polypeptide(L)'
;MRPFPLLLVLLASASLSAADVTPPKGETPPPATDLLGNPTDVPTVSKEEAAVLVVQGKEAMIESNDNPRRSVDAAVAFSKALKYYETTGDTDTICDLEANIFWCKKRMNLDDVKSFVAQKSGDKTVVAALAKVDKVANKEVTADKADEYFSRAEKFASKNPENFEQISVRYFEVAERFVGTEVGIKAQKLSLVAQQNQMKAIKEAQDAQRETLFSKPTKLNGKIQQTAVPSTDTQKSSASSIRTLYKSDFAKRKPNQKQNLLNKLMDQARTTKDDPVMLHALLTAATDLAMECQDFYAVISASDLMAMNFSGVDATAQKKTAFGKSKNPTVLAIIKLLDNPEDGDANTIVGKYFCYEAQKWDLGIPLLMHGTDADMKSLGDMEQLKPDGVAQQIELGDKWYDIGKKGRKGQPTLEGPMGRALYWYQLAEPKITGISKDRIAKRMDEIDSLLPMTNLNYESLTAKQWDRLKGGMAVISAAKDRNDIGLRLTAGKKYRIVPHPTDTWQPTTYYSSGNSRSVNWKGESLTNTPNTRQFIYFTGGDFKEGAMVMQIENGKWMKPGLVEGDGRLWLGPFSDYAWGAGGKGEIRIKILPADDE
;
A
#
# COMPACT_ATOMS: atom_id res chain seq x y z
N MET A 1 9.81 -4.03 -20.37
CA MET A 1 9.89 -2.86 -21.27
C MET A 1 11.11 -3.04 -22.16
N ARG A 2 10.94 -3.02 -23.50
CA ARG A 2 12.08 -3.05 -24.43
C ARG A 2 12.69 -1.63 -24.48
N PRO A 3 14.01 -1.45 -24.43
CA PRO A 3 14.61 -0.16 -24.67
C PRO A 3 14.44 0.17 -26.15
N PHE A 4 13.73 1.23 -26.48
CA PHE A 4 13.73 1.73 -27.86
C PHE A 4 14.98 2.60 -28.03
N PRO A 5 15.90 2.26 -28.94
CA PRO A 5 16.92 3.21 -29.34
C PRO A 5 16.23 4.24 -30.22
N LEU A 6 16.21 5.50 -29.78
CA LEU A 6 16.18 6.61 -30.73
C LEU A 6 17.53 6.56 -31.48
N LEU A 7 17.60 5.67 -32.47
CA LEU A 7 18.65 5.72 -33.48
C LEU A 7 18.32 6.96 -34.32
N LEU A 8 18.86 8.11 -33.91
CA LEU A 8 18.91 9.29 -34.75
C LEU A 8 19.75 8.89 -35.98
N VAL A 9 19.08 8.57 -37.08
CA VAL A 9 19.74 8.34 -38.36
C VAL A 9 20.30 9.69 -38.82
N LEU A 10 21.62 9.83 -38.73
CA LEU A 10 22.40 10.81 -39.49
C LEU A 10 22.20 10.50 -40.99
N LEU A 11 21.29 11.19 -41.65
CA LEU A 11 21.21 11.22 -43.11
C LEU A 11 22.04 12.40 -43.63
N ALA A 12 23.27 12.09 -44.04
CA ALA A 12 24.08 12.96 -44.88
C ALA A 12 23.73 12.73 -46.36
N SER A 13 23.41 13.85 -47.03
CA SER A 13 23.60 14.19 -48.46
C SER A 13 23.04 13.30 -49.58
N ALA A 14 22.20 13.90 -50.44
CA ALA A 14 22.45 14.00 -51.90
C ALA A 14 21.39 14.89 -52.57
N SER A 15 21.83 16.01 -53.13
CA SER A 15 21.08 16.80 -54.11
C SER A 15 21.00 16.03 -55.43
N LEU A 16 19.79 15.67 -55.88
CA LEU A 16 19.56 15.31 -57.28
C LEU A 16 18.79 16.44 -57.96
N SER A 17 19.34 16.93 -59.07
CA SER A 17 18.70 17.88 -59.98
C SER A 17 17.45 17.27 -60.60
N ALA A 18 16.34 18.00 -60.56
CA ALA A 18 15.12 17.66 -61.28
C ALA A 18 15.36 17.76 -62.80
N ALA A 19 15.11 16.66 -63.52
CA ALA A 19 14.96 16.66 -64.97
C ALA A 19 13.49 16.91 -65.33
N ASP A 20 13.30 17.71 -66.38
CA ASP A 20 12.02 18.17 -66.93
C ASP A 20 11.02 17.05 -67.20
N VAL A 21 9.84 17.14 -66.57
CA VAL A 21 8.62 16.51 -67.08
C VAL A 21 7.48 17.52 -66.95
N THR A 22 6.94 17.94 -68.09
CA THR A 22 5.78 18.82 -68.20
C THR A 22 4.50 18.10 -67.76
N PRO A 23 3.63 18.72 -66.93
CA PRO A 23 2.33 18.13 -66.57
C PRO A 23 1.24 18.46 -67.61
N PRO A 24 0.27 17.56 -67.85
CA PRO A 24 -0.87 17.86 -68.71
C PRO A 24 -1.88 18.78 -68.01
N LYS A 25 -2.57 19.60 -68.82
CA LYS A 25 -3.53 20.63 -68.39
C LYS A 25 -4.80 20.04 -67.76
N GLY A 26 -5.04 20.44 -66.50
CA GLY A 26 -6.22 21.19 -66.07
C GLY A 26 -7.59 20.48 -66.04
N GLU A 27 -7.94 19.92 -64.89
CA GLU A 27 -9.30 20.05 -64.34
C GLU A 27 -9.22 20.91 -63.07
N THR A 28 -10.01 21.98 -63.04
CA THR A 28 -10.14 22.88 -61.89
C THR A 28 -10.63 22.13 -60.65
N PRO A 29 -9.94 22.22 -59.49
CA PRO A 29 -10.52 21.76 -58.23
C PRO A 29 -11.73 22.65 -57.87
N PRO A 30 -12.78 22.10 -57.24
CA PRO A 30 -13.85 22.93 -56.72
C PRO A 30 -13.27 23.88 -55.65
N PRO A 31 -13.86 25.07 -55.45
CA PRO A 31 -13.38 26.00 -54.44
C PRO A 31 -13.42 25.31 -53.07
N ALA A 32 -12.34 25.45 -52.30
CA ALA A 32 -12.29 25.00 -50.91
C ALA A 32 -13.37 25.73 -50.12
N THR A 33 -14.54 25.12 -50.01
CA THR A 33 -15.55 25.50 -49.02
C THR A 33 -14.95 25.22 -47.65
N ASP A 34 -14.63 26.32 -46.96
CA ASP A 34 -14.74 26.50 -45.53
C ASP A 34 -15.10 25.22 -44.73
N LEU A 35 -14.07 24.43 -44.39
CA LEU A 35 -14.13 23.37 -43.39
C LEU A 35 -13.73 23.90 -41.98
N LEU A 36 -13.62 25.21 -41.82
CA LEU A 36 -13.14 25.87 -40.61
C LEU A 36 -14.25 26.79 -40.07
N GLY A 37 -15.28 26.17 -39.50
CA GLY A 37 -16.26 26.90 -38.71
C GLY A 37 -15.57 27.86 -37.74
N ASN A 38 -16.04 29.11 -37.74
CA ASN A 38 -15.48 30.21 -36.97
C ASN A 38 -15.09 29.82 -35.51
N PRO A 39 -13.95 30.31 -34.98
CA PRO A 39 -13.42 29.96 -33.66
C PRO A 39 -14.28 30.41 -32.45
N THR A 40 -15.43 31.05 -32.67
CA THR A 40 -16.28 31.65 -31.63
C THR A 40 -17.20 30.68 -30.90
N ASP A 41 -17.37 29.44 -31.39
CA ASP A 41 -18.34 28.46 -30.84
C ASP A 41 -17.73 27.37 -29.94
N VAL A 42 -16.44 27.48 -29.57
CA VAL A 42 -15.78 26.46 -28.72
C VAL A 42 -15.92 26.83 -27.24
N PRO A 43 -16.55 25.97 -26.39
CA PRO A 43 -16.75 26.23 -24.97
C PRO A 43 -15.47 26.69 -24.25
N THR A 44 -15.63 27.56 -23.25
CA THR A 44 -14.57 27.99 -22.34
C THR A 44 -14.24 26.87 -21.36
N VAL A 45 -12.94 26.56 -21.22
CA VAL A 45 -12.43 25.55 -20.27
C VAL A 45 -12.23 26.23 -18.91
N SER A 46 -12.81 25.68 -17.85
CA SER A 46 -12.62 26.16 -16.47
C SER A 46 -11.23 25.81 -15.94
N LYS A 47 -10.84 26.39 -14.80
CA LYS A 47 -9.56 26.09 -14.13
C LYS A 47 -9.45 24.63 -13.74
N GLU A 48 -10.53 24.08 -13.18
CA GLU A 48 -10.60 22.71 -12.70
C GLU A 48 -10.51 21.72 -13.87
N GLU A 49 -11.22 22.00 -14.97
CA GLU A 49 -11.13 21.20 -16.20
C GLU A 49 -9.73 21.28 -16.83
N ALA A 50 -9.12 22.47 -16.86
CA ALA A 50 -7.76 22.63 -17.38
C ALA A 50 -6.75 21.80 -16.56
N ALA A 51 -6.85 21.81 -15.23
CA ALA A 51 -6.00 21.00 -14.36
C ALA A 51 -6.17 19.49 -14.63
N VAL A 52 -7.41 19.01 -14.78
CA VAL A 52 -7.71 17.62 -15.14
C VAL A 52 -7.10 17.25 -16.49
N LEU A 53 -7.22 18.14 -17.49
CA LEU A 53 -6.65 17.94 -18.83
C LEU A 53 -5.12 17.85 -18.80
N VAL A 54 -4.44 18.62 -17.93
CA VAL A 54 -2.98 18.49 -17.75
C VAL A 54 -2.61 17.11 -17.22
N VAL A 55 -3.35 16.59 -16.23
CA VAL A 55 -3.10 15.25 -15.67
C VAL A 55 -3.33 14.17 -16.74
N GLN A 56 -4.46 14.23 -17.44
CA GLN A 56 -4.79 13.31 -18.53
C GLN A 56 -3.74 13.35 -19.65
N GLY A 57 -3.25 14.54 -19.99
CA GLY A 57 -2.19 14.72 -20.98
C GLY A 57 -0.89 14.02 -20.57
N LYS A 58 -0.50 14.15 -19.30
CA LYS A 58 0.71 13.49 -18.76
C LYS A 58 0.56 11.96 -18.75
N GLU A 59 -0.56 11.45 -18.29
CA GLU A 59 -0.84 10.00 -18.30
C GLU A 59 -0.76 9.44 -19.73
N ALA A 60 -1.44 10.07 -20.70
CA ALA A 60 -1.39 9.66 -22.09
C ALA A 60 0.03 9.79 -22.70
N MET A 61 0.80 10.80 -22.31
CA MET A 61 2.18 10.98 -22.75
C MET A 61 3.08 9.84 -22.25
N ILE A 62 2.92 9.41 -20.98
CA ILE A 62 3.62 8.27 -20.40
C ILE A 62 3.24 6.97 -21.15
N GLU A 63 1.95 6.71 -21.32
CA GLU A 63 1.44 5.54 -22.04
C GLU A 63 1.91 5.50 -23.51
N SER A 64 2.19 6.65 -24.10
CA SER A 64 2.68 6.74 -25.47
C SER A 64 4.04 6.11 -25.70
N ASN A 65 4.78 5.81 -24.62
CA ASN A 65 6.04 5.06 -24.68
C ASN A 65 5.84 3.60 -25.12
N ASP A 66 4.70 3.00 -24.77
CA ASP A 66 4.35 1.64 -25.19
C ASP A 66 3.32 1.64 -26.33
N ASN A 67 2.48 2.68 -26.43
CA ASN A 67 1.45 2.82 -27.45
C ASN A 67 1.50 4.20 -28.14
N PRO A 68 2.24 4.37 -29.25
CA PRO A 68 2.46 5.66 -29.90
C PRO A 68 1.20 6.48 -30.22
N ARG A 69 0.04 5.82 -30.41
CA ARG A 69 -1.27 6.48 -30.61
C ARG A 69 -1.64 7.46 -29.50
N ARG A 70 -1.21 7.16 -28.28
CA ARG A 70 -1.50 7.98 -27.08
C ARG A 70 -0.82 9.35 -27.14
N SER A 71 0.15 9.58 -28.01
CA SER A 71 0.69 10.91 -28.26
C SER A 71 -0.37 11.88 -28.83
N VAL A 72 -1.38 11.37 -29.57
CA VAL A 72 -2.49 12.21 -30.06
C VAL A 72 -3.41 12.62 -28.90
N ASP A 73 -3.77 11.69 -28.03
CA ASP A 73 -4.54 11.96 -26.82
C ASP A 73 -3.87 13.02 -25.94
N ALA A 74 -2.57 12.86 -25.70
CA ALA A 74 -1.76 13.78 -24.89
C ALA A 74 -1.73 15.19 -25.50
N ALA A 75 -1.42 15.31 -26.79
CA ALA A 75 -1.35 16.59 -27.49
C ALA A 75 -2.70 17.34 -27.45
N VAL A 76 -3.81 16.63 -27.65
CA VAL A 76 -5.17 17.21 -27.59
C VAL A 76 -5.49 17.68 -26.17
N ALA A 77 -5.20 16.88 -25.15
CA ALA A 77 -5.46 17.25 -23.76
C ALA A 77 -4.65 18.50 -23.34
N PHE A 78 -3.34 18.51 -23.61
CA PHE A 78 -2.49 19.68 -23.33
C PHE A 78 -2.92 20.92 -24.10
N SER A 79 -3.33 20.77 -25.36
CA SER A 79 -3.81 21.88 -26.19
C SER A 79 -5.11 22.50 -25.65
N LYS A 80 -6.04 21.66 -25.17
CA LYS A 80 -7.26 22.12 -24.48
C LYS A 80 -6.93 22.83 -23.17
N ALA A 81 -5.99 22.32 -22.37
CA ALA A 81 -5.54 22.98 -21.16
C ALA A 81 -4.84 24.32 -21.45
N LEU A 82 -3.99 24.37 -22.48
CA LEU A 82 -3.24 25.55 -22.87
C LEU A 82 -4.16 26.74 -23.17
N LYS A 83 -5.33 26.51 -23.78
CA LYS A 83 -6.34 27.55 -24.03
C LYS A 83 -6.72 28.32 -22.76
N TYR A 84 -6.81 27.66 -21.61
CA TYR A 84 -7.09 28.31 -20.33
C TYR A 84 -5.85 29.03 -19.79
N TYR A 85 -4.70 28.35 -19.73
CA TYR A 85 -3.48 28.92 -19.14
C TYR A 85 -2.95 30.14 -19.90
N GLU A 86 -3.20 30.24 -21.21
CA GLU A 86 -2.91 31.46 -21.98
C GLU A 86 -3.66 32.70 -21.45
N THR A 87 -4.80 32.53 -20.79
CA THR A 87 -5.55 33.65 -20.18
C THR A 87 -5.06 34.03 -18.79
N THR A 88 -4.26 33.19 -18.12
CA THR A 88 -3.83 33.42 -16.73
C THR A 88 -2.51 34.17 -16.63
N GLY A 89 -1.72 34.21 -17.72
CA GLY A 89 -0.37 34.75 -17.72
C GLY A 89 0.65 33.89 -16.96
N ASP A 90 0.30 32.65 -16.62
CA ASP A 90 1.21 31.68 -16.00
C ASP A 90 2.22 31.16 -17.04
N THR A 91 3.29 31.93 -17.23
CA THR A 91 4.30 31.68 -18.25
C THR A 91 5.04 30.36 -18.06
N ASP A 92 5.25 29.91 -16.82
CA ASP A 92 5.93 28.64 -16.54
C ASP A 92 5.06 27.45 -16.99
N THR A 93 3.75 27.47 -16.66
CA THR A 93 2.81 26.43 -17.10
C THR A 93 2.55 26.47 -18.60
N ILE A 94 2.44 27.66 -19.20
CA ILE A 94 2.32 27.81 -20.67
C ILE A 94 3.51 27.16 -21.37
N CYS A 95 4.74 27.45 -20.92
CA CYS A 95 5.94 26.85 -21.50
C CYS A 95 5.96 25.32 -21.33
N ASP A 96 5.50 24.79 -20.18
CA ASP A 96 5.39 23.34 -19.99
C ASP A 96 4.45 22.69 -20.99
N LEU A 97 3.27 23.29 -21.18
CA LEU A 97 2.27 22.78 -22.11
C LEU A 97 2.73 22.90 -23.56
N GLU A 98 3.35 24.02 -23.94
CA GLU A 98 3.92 24.19 -25.28
C GLU A 98 5.01 23.13 -25.57
N ALA A 99 5.93 22.90 -24.62
CA ALA A 99 6.98 21.89 -24.75
C ALA A 99 6.40 20.47 -24.86
N ASN A 100 5.40 20.14 -24.04
CA ASN A 100 4.72 18.84 -24.07
C ASN A 100 3.94 18.61 -25.37
N ILE A 101 3.26 19.65 -25.87
CA ILE A 101 2.60 19.60 -27.19
C ILE A 101 3.62 19.38 -28.30
N PHE A 102 4.74 20.11 -28.27
CA PHE A 102 5.82 19.96 -29.25
C PHE A 102 6.38 18.53 -29.25
N TRP A 103 6.70 18.00 -28.07
CA TRP A 103 7.15 16.63 -27.88
C TRP A 103 6.16 15.60 -28.45
N CYS A 104 4.87 15.73 -28.09
CA CYS A 104 3.84 14.82 -28.57
C CYS A 104 3.70 14.90 -30.10
N LYS A 105 3.70 16.11 -30.69
CA LYS A 105 3.60 16.29 -32.14
C LYS A 105 4.73 15.62 -32.90
N LYS A 106 5.97 15.71 -32.40
CA LYS A 106 7.14 15.04 -33.00
C LYS A 106 7.05 13.52 -32.99
N ARG A 107 6.19 12.94 -32.14
CA ARG A 107 5.95 11.50 -32.02
C ARG A 107 4.69 11.02 -32.75
N MET A 108 3.83 11.91 -33.21
CA MET A 108 2.59 11.57 -33.91
C MET A 108 2.86 11.17 -35.36
N ASN A 109 2.16 10.14 -35.86
CA ASN A 109 2.08 9.84 -37.30
C ASN A 109 0.68 10.17 -37.84
N LEU A 110 0.57 10.28 -39.17
CA LEU A 110 -0.64 10.72 -39.85
C LEU A 110 -1.82 9.75 -39.65
N ASP A 111 -1.56 8.45 -39.61
CA ASP A 111 -2.62 7.44 -39.52
C ASP A 111 -3.25 7.39 -38.12
N ASP A 112 -2.44 7.59 -37.08
CA ASP A 112 -2.94 7.70 -35.71
C ASP A 112 -3.81 8.96 -35.53
N VAL A 113 -3.43 10.08 -36.14
CA VAL A 113 -4.26 11.31 -36.15
C VAL A 113 -5.57 11.08 -36.88
N LYS A 114 -5.54 10.49 -38.07
CA LYS A 114 -6.76 10.15 -38.83
C LYS A 114 -7.68 9.23 -38.03
N SER A 115 -7.11 8.20 -37.41
CA SER A 115 -7.85 7.24 -36.58
C SER A 115 -8.50 7.92 -35.37
N PHE A 116 -7.75 8.79 -34.68
CA PHE A 116 -8.25 9.56 -33.55
C PHE A 116 -9.41 10.48 -33.94
N VAL A 117 -9.27 11.23 -35.04
CA VAL A 117 -10.31 12.12 -35.58
C VAL A 117 -11.56 11.32 -35.97
N ALA A 118 -11.39 10.16 -36.62
CA ALA A 118 -12.50 9.29 -36.98
C ALA A 118 -13.27 8.77 -35.75
N GLN A 119 -12.58 8.42 -34.66
CA GLN A 119 -13.22 7.98 -33.41
C GLN A 119 -13.95 9.10 -32.66
N LYS A 120 -13.56 10.36 -32.89
CA LYS A 120 -14.13 11.56 -32.26
C LYS A 120 -14.98 12.39 -33.24
N SER A 121 -15.51 11.75 -34.28
CA SER A 121 -16.15 12.41 -35.41
C SER A 121 -17.22 13.42 -34.96
N GLY A 122 -17.05 14.69 -35.36
CA GLY A 122 -17.98 15.78 -35.06
C GLY A 122 -17.63 16.62 -33.83
N ASP A 123 -16.63 16.26 -33.03
CA ASP A 123 -16.18 17.07 -31.90
C ASP A 123 -15.31 18.25 -32.37
N LYS A 124 -15.95 19.43 -32.52
CA LYS A 124 -15.28 20.69 -32.89
C LYS A 124 -14.13 21.05 -31.93
N THR A 125 -14.17 20.60 -30.68
CA THR A 125 -13.11 20.87 -29.69
C THR A 125 -11.82 20.10 -29.99
N VAL A 126 -11.92 18.91 -30.58
CA VAL A 126 -10.76 18.10 -30.99
C VAL A 126 -10.07 18.70 -32.21
N VAL A 127 -10.84 19.14 -33.20
CA VAL A 127 -10.30 19.81 -34.40
C VAL A 127 -9.56 21.09 -34.01
N ALA A 128 -10.18 21.93 -33.16
CA ALA A 128 -9.54 23.14 -32.65
C ALA A 128 -8.25 22.83 -31.86
N ALA A 129 -8.28 21.77 -31.03
CA ALA A 129 -7.10 21.35 -30.28
C ALA A 129 -5.96 20.90 -31.20
N LEU A 130 -6.22 20.09 -32.23
CA LEU A 130 -5.21 19.65 -33.19
C LEU A 130 -4.64 20.81 -34.02
N ALA A 131 -5.48 21.76 -34.45
CA ALA A 131 -5.00 22.98 -35.11
C ALA A 131 -4.06 23.80 -34.21
N LYS A 132 -4.38 23.88 -32.91
CA LYS A 132 -3.52 24.53 -31.92
C LYS A 132 -2.22 23.74 -31.69
N VAL A 133 -2.25 22.41 -31.72
CA VAL A 133 -1.03 21.56 -31.70
C VAL A 133 -0.11 21.92 -32.85
N ASP A 134 -0.64 22.01 -34.08
CA ASP A 134 0.14 22.41 -35.26
C ASP A 134 0.70 23.82 -35.11
N LYS A 135 -0.08 24.77 -34.58
CA LYS A 135 0.37 26.14 -34.32
C LYS A 135 1.56 26.20 -33.34
N VAL A 136 1.52 25.42 -32.26
CA VAL A 136 2.60 25.37 -31.27
C VAL A 136 3.86 24.74 -31.87
N ALA A 137 3.70 23.62 -32.58
CA ALA A 137 4.82 22.87 -33.15
C ALA A 137 5.52 23.62 -34.28
N ASN A 138 4.75 24.29 -35.14
CA ASN A 138 5.26 25.01 -36.32
C ASN A 138 5.59 26.48 -36.04
N LYS A 139 5.53 26.92 -34.78
CA LYS A 139 5.92 28.28 -34.37
C LYS A 139 7.36 28.54 -34.80
N GLU A 140 7.57 29.44 -35.75
CA GLU A 140 8.90 29.87 -36.16
C GLU A 140 9.58 30.65 -35.04
N VAL A 141 10.81 30.26 -34.73
CA VAL A 141 11.63 30.89 -33.69
C VAL A 141 13.01 31.15 -34.28
N THR A 142 13.44 32.41 -34.24
CA THR A 142 14.72 32.84 -34.78
C THR A 142 15.88 32.41 -33.88
N ALA A 143 17.06 32.21 -34.47
CA ALA A 143 18.21 31.66 -33.75
C ALA A 143 18.70 32.52 -32.57
N ASP A 144 18.45 33.84 -32.57
CA ASP A 144 18.75 34.75 -31.46
C ASP A 144 17.98 34.44 -30.16
N LYS A 145 16.95 33.58 -30.25
CA LYS A 145 16.15 33.13 -29.11
C LYS A 145 16.66 31.86 -28.43
N ALA A 146 17.73 31.26 -28.93
CA ALA A 146 18.26 30.01 -28.41
C ALA A 146 18.59 30.10 -26.90
N ASP A 147 19.31 31.15 -26.49
CA ASP A 147 19.70 31.35 -25.09
C ASP A 147 18.50 31.57 -24.16
N GLU A 148 17.46 32.25 -24.66
CA GLU A 148 16.24 32.51 -23.91
C GLU A 148 15.48 31.21 -23.60
N TYR A 149 15.30 30.35 -24.61
CA TYR A 149 14.67 29.03 -24.44
C TYR A 149 15.51 28.12 -23.54
N PHE A 150 16.82 28.11 -23.75
CA PHE A 150 17.74 27.31 -22.95
C PHE A 150 17.73 27.73 -21.46
N SER A 151 17.77 29.03 -21.18
CA SER A 151 17.71 29.58 -19.82
C SER A 151 16.42 29.18 -19.09
N ARG A 152 15.28 29.12 -19.80
CA ARG A 152 14.01 28.64 -19.24
C ARG A 152 14.06 27.16 -18.88
N ALA A 153 14.69 26.33 -19.73
CA ALA A 153 14.89 24.92 -19.44
C ALA A 153 15.84 24.70 -18.24
N GLU A 154 16.95 25.44 -18.15
CA GLU A 154 17.87 25.40 -17.00
C GLU A 154 17.21 25.85 -15.70
N LYS A 155 16.44 26.95 -15.74
CA LYS A 155 15.68 27.44 -14.58
C LYS A 155 14.67 26.41 -14.08
N PHE A 156 14.01 25.69 -15.00
CA PHE A 156 13.09 24.62 -14.61
C PHE A 156 13.84 23.43 -13.99
N ALA A 157 14.92 22.98 -14.63
CA ALA A 157 15.70 21.83 -14.16
C ALA A 157 16.32 22.05 -12.78
N SER A 158 16.82 23.27 -12.50
CA SER A 158 17.37 23.63 -11.19
C SER A 158 16.31 23.66 -10.08
N LYS A 159 15.07 24.07 -10.41
CA LYS A 159 13.95 24.06 -9.45
C LYS A 159 13.31 22.68 -9.25
N ASN A 160 13.44 21.78 -10.23
CA ASN A 160 12.74 20.50 -10.24
C ASN A 160 13.69 19.31 -10.56
N PRO A 161 14.76 19.10 -9.78
CA PRO A 161 15.85 18.19 -10.16
C PRO A 161 15.43 16.72 -10.35
N GLU A 162 14.30 16.31 -9.76
CA GLU A 162 13.75 14.94 -9.87
C GLU A 162 12.71 14.80 -11.00
N ASN A 163 12.29 15.89 -11.63
CA ASN A 163 11.30 15.88 -12.71
C ASN A 163 11.98 15.61 -14.06
N PHE A 164 12.64 14.44 -14.14
CA PHE A 164 13.45 14.04 -15.29
C PHE A 164 12.67 14.05 -16.62
N GLU A 165 11.39 13.72 -16.58
CA GLU A 165 10.49 13.73 -17.75
C GLU A 165 10.33 15.13 -18.34
N GLN A 166 9.87 16.10 -17.54
CA GLN A 166 9.64 17.46 -18.01
C GLN A 166 10.95 18.17 -18.35
N ILE A 167 12.04 17.86 -17.63
CA ILE A 167 13.39 18.33 -17.96
C ILE A 167 13.79 17.84 -19.36
N SER A 168 13.60 16.55 -19.66
CA SER A 168 13.90 16.00 -20.99
C SER A 168 13.09 16.71 -22.07
N VAL A 169 11.78 16.87 -21.87
CA VAL A 169 10.89 17.48 -22.86
C VAL A 169 11.28 18.93 -23.15
N ARG A 170 11.56 19.74 -22.12
CA ARG A 170 11.99 21.14 -22.29
C ARG A 170 13.31 21.24 -23.06
N TYR A 171 14.33 20.46 -22.70
CA TYR A 171 15.59 20.48 -23.44
C TYR A 171 15.47 19.90 -24.86
N PHE A 172 14.59 18.93 -25.08
CA PHE A 172 14.30 18.41 -26.42
C PHE A 172 13.70 19.47 -27.33
N GLU A 173 12.76 20.28 -26.82
CA GLU A 173 12.21 21.40 -27.60
C GLU A 173 13.31 22.38 -28.03
N VAL A 174 14.22 22.75 -27.11
CA VAL A 174 15.36 23.62 -27.44
C VAL A 174 16.26 22.98 -28.50
N ALA A 175 16.57 21.69 -28.36
CA ALA A 175 17.42 20.97 -29.32
C ALA A 175 16.81 20.96 -30.74
N GLU A 176 15.51 20.69 -30.84
CA GLU A 176 14.78 20.58 -32.10
C GLU A 176 14.46 21.94 -32.75
N ARG A 177 14.27 23.00 -31.97
CA ARG A 177 14.06 24.35 -32.50
C ARG A 177 15.35 24.99 -33.00
N PHE A 178 16.50 24.64 -32.40
CA PHE A 178 17.80 25.25 -32.69
C PHE A 178 18.84 24.23 -33.18
N VAL A 179 18.42 23.33 -34.08
CA VAL A 179 19.27 22.27 -34.65
C VAL A 179 20.55 22.86 -35.24
N GLY A 180 21.69 22.25 -34.92
CA GLY A 180 23.00 22.64 -35.45
C GLY A 180 23.68 23.82 -34.72
N THR A 181 22.97 24.52 -33.81
CA THR A 181 23.59 25.53 -32.94
C THR A 181 24.30 24.90 -31.74
N GLU A 182 25.25 25.60 -31.12
CA GLU A 182 25.92 25.14 -29.90
C GLU A 182 24.92 24.90 -28.76
N VAL A 183 23.96 25.81 -28.60
CA VAL A 183 22.88 25.71 -27.60
C VAL A 183 22.00 24.50 -27.87
N GLY A 184 21.59 24.26 -29.12
CA GLY A 184 20.81 23.09 -29.50
C GLY A 184 21.54 21.77 -29.24
N ILE A 185 22.85 21.70 -29.54
CA ILE A 185 23.70 20.53 -29.24
C ILE A 185 23.81 20.31 -27.73
N LYS A 186 23.99 21.37 -26.93
CA LYS A 186 24.04 21.29 -25.46
C LYS A 186 22.69 20.81 -24.90
N ALA A 187 21.59 21.36 -25.39
CA ALA A 187 20.24 20.96 -25.01
C ALA A 187 19.96 19.48 -25.35
N GLN A 188 20.38 19.02 -26.53
CA GLN A 188 20.23 17.61 -26.92
C GLN A 188 20.91 16.67 -25.92
N LYS A 189 22.14 16.99 -25.49
CA LYS A 189 22.87 16.20 -24.49
C LYS A 189 22.14 16.18 -23.14
N LEU A 190 21.67 17.34 -22.69
CA LEU A 190 20.95 17.45 -21.41
C LEU A 190 19.59 16.74 -21.43
N SER A 191 18.88 16.77 -22.56
CA SER A 191 17.66 16.00 -22.75
C SER A 191 17.94 14.50 -22.61
N LEU A 192 19.00 13.99 -23.26
CA LEU A 192 19.37 12.59 -23.16
C LEU A 192 19.79 12.18 -21.74
N VAL A 193 20.54 13.02 -21.03
CA VAL A 193 20.90 12.79 -19.62
C VAL A 193 19.64 12.72 -18.74
N ALA A 194 18.67 13.60 -18.95
CA ALA A 194 17.41 13.57 -18.23
C ALA A 194 16.63 12.27 -18.51
N GLN A 195 16.57 11.81 -19.76
CA GLN A 195 15.96 10.50 -20.08
C GLN A 195 16.68 9.33 -19.41
N GLN A 196 18.02 9.36 -19.38
CA GLN A 196 18.81 8.33 -18.69
C GLN A 196 18.56 8.33 -17.18
N ASN A 197 18.48 9.50 -16.56
CA ASN A 197 18.13 9.63 -15.15
C ASN A 197 16.69 9.17 -14.87
N GLN A 198 15.74 9.46 -15.76
CA GLN A 198 14.37 8.96 -15.65
C GLN A 198 14.34 7.42 -15.71
N MET A 199 15.02 6.82 -16.69
CA MET A 199 15.10 5.36 -16.80
C MET A 199 15.78 4.73 -15.58
N LYS A 200 16.85 5.36 -15.07
CA LYS A 200 17.53 4.93 -13.85
C LYS A 200 16.59 5.00 -12.65
N ALA A 201 15.87 6.11 -12.46
CA ALA A 201 14.94 6.29 -11.36
C ALA A 201 13.75 5.31 -11.43
N ILE A 202 13.21 5.05 -12.63
CA ILE A 202 12.17 4.03 -12.85
C ILE A 202 12.70 2.65 -12.46
N LYS A 203 13.92 2.31 -12.91
CA LYS A 203 14.55 1.03 -12.57
C LYS A 203 14.79 0.92 -11.06
N GLU A 204 15.35 1.94 -10.42
CA GLU A 204 15.57 1.98 -8.98
C GLU A 204 14.27 1.88 -8.19
N ALA A 205 13.19 2.51 -8.65
CA ALA A 205 11.87 2.36 -8.04
C ALA A 205 11.31 0.93 -8.19
N GLN A 206 11.50 0.30 -9.36
CA GLN A 206 11.13 -1.09 -9.60
C GLN A 206 11.95 -2.07 -8.75
N ASP A 207 13.26 -1.84 -8.67
CA ASP A 207 14.19 -2.63 -7.84
C ASP A 207 13.87 -2.45 -6.35
N ALA A 208 13.55 -1.23 -5.90
CA ALA A 208 13.12 -0.94 -4.53
C ALA A 208 11.79 -1.62 -4.18
N GLN A 209 10.84 -1.70 -5.12
CA GLN A 209 9.60 -2.47 -4.93
C GLN A 209 9.84 -3.98 -4.84
N ARG A 210 10.95 -4.45 -5.40
CA ARG A 210 11.41 -5.84 -5.44
C ARG A 210 12.38 -6.19 -4.32
N GLU A 211 12.78 -5.23 -3.49
CA GLU A 211 13.63 -5.49 -2.33
C GLU A 211 12.97 -6.51 -1.40
N THR A 212 13.75 -7.51 -1.01
CA THR A 212 13.35 -8.53 -0.05
C THR A 212 14.09 -8.33 1.26
N LEU A 213 13.71 -9.10 2.28
CA LEU A 213 14.43 -9.13 3.55
C LEU A 213 15.92 -9.50 3.38
N PHE A 214 16.30 -10.17 2.27
CA PHE A 214 17.65 -10.66 2.02
C PHE A 214 18.46 -9.82 1.03
N SER A 215 17.79 -9.03 0.17
CA SER A 215 18.49 -8.11 -0.74
C SER A 215 18.65 -6.70 -0.17
N LYS A 216 17.83 -6.31 0.82
CA LYS A 216 17.91 -5.00 1.45
C LYS A 216 19.10 -4.87 2.40
N PRO A 217 19.95 -3.82 2.25
CA PRO A 217 20.99 -3.54 3.25
C PRO A 217 20.34 -3.20 4.59
N THR A 218 20.85 -3.79 5.68
CA THR A 218 20.45 -3.44 7.04
C THR A 218 20.78 -1.96 7.30
N LYS A 219 19.78 -1.07 7.18
CA LYS A 219 19.98 0.36 7.44
C LYS A 219 20.17 0.60 8.93
N LEU A 220 21.38 1.03 9.33
CA LEU A 220 21.65 1.61 10.64
C LEU A 220 20.92 2.96 10.72
N ASN A 221 19.76 3.00 11.38
CA ASN A 221 19.05 4.25 11.61
C ASN A 221 19.78 5.07 12.69
N GLY A 222 20.58 6.06 12.26
CA GLY A 222 21.22 7.03 13.15
C GLY A 222 22.44 6.49 13.90
N LYS A 223 23.17 7.39 14.57
CA LYS A 223 24.42 7.13 15.30
C LYS A 223 24.20 6.21 16.52
N ILE A 224 23.86 4.94 16.31
CA ILE A 224 24.03 3.94 17.37
C ILE A 224 25.54 3.77 17.53
N GLN A 225 26.08 4.27 18.64
CA GLN A 225 27.48 4.03 18.98
C GLN A 225 27.60 2.56 19.38
N GLN A 226 28.11 1.74 18.47
CA GLN A 226 28.35 0.34 18.74
C GLN A 226 29.27 0.18 19.96
N THR A 227 28.98 -0.84 20.76
CA THR A 227 29.77 -1.20 21.95
C THR A 227 30.51 -2.51 21.70
N ALA A 228 31.57 -2.80 22.46
CA ALA A 228 32.23 -4.09 22.34
C ALA A 228 31.30 -5.23 22.81
N VAL A 229 31.36 -6.37 22.12
CA VAL A 229 30.68 -7.59 22.57
C VAL A 229 31.14 -7.94 24.00
N PRO A 230 30.23 -8.23 24.95
CA PRO A 230 30.60 -8.63 26.31
C PRO A 230 31.53 -9.85 26.33
N SER A 231 32.42 -9.95 27.33
CA SER A 231 33.33 -11.11 27.45
C SER A 231 32.56 -12.41 27.64
N THR A 232 33.14 -13.54 27.21
CA THR A 232 32.50 -14.87 27.30
C THR A 232 31.99 -15.21 28.70
N ASP A 233 32.73 -14.85 29.75
CA ASP A 233 32.30 -15.11 31.14
C ASP A 233 31.11 -14.23 31.54
N THR A 234 31.08 -12.98 31.06
CA THR A 234 29.96 -12.04 31.26
C THR A 234 28.71 -12.52 30.51
N GLN A 235 28.87 -13.08 29.31
CA GLN A 235 27.76 -13.66 28.55
C GLN A 235 27.13 -14.86 29.29
N LYS A 236 27.95 -15.74 29.88
CA LYS A 236 27.46 -16.90 30.63
C LYS A 236 26.67 -16.49 31.88
N SER A 237 27.19 -15.51 32.64
CA SER A 237 26.52 -15.02 33.86
C SER A 237 25.23 -14.29 33.53
N SER A 238 25.22 -13.41 32.52
CA SER A 238 24.02 -12.66 32.12
C SER A 238 22.93 -13.55 31.51
N ALA A 239 23.30 -14.57 30.71
CA ALA A 239 22.35 -15.57 30.22
C ALA A 239 21.68 -16.35 31.37
N SER A 240 22.44 -16.65 32.43
CA SER A 240 21.90 -17.31 33.63
C SER A 240 20.93 -16.40 34.39
N SER A 241 21.22 -15.10 34.45
CA SER A 241 20.31 -14.09 35.02
C SER A 241 19.00 -13.99 34.24
N ILE A 242 19.03 -13.98 32.90
CA ILE A 242 17.82 -13.99 32.05
C ILE A 242 16.96 -15.23 32.34
N ARG A 243 17.57 -16.41 32.40
CA ARG A 243 16.85 -17.66 32.72
C ARG A 243 16.26 -17.65 34.13
N THR A 244 16.94 -16.99 35.08
CA THR A 244 16.43 -16.84 36.44
C THR A 244 15.25 -15.87 36.50
N LEU A 245 15.37 -14.71 35.84
CA LEU A 245 14.34 -13.69 35.77
C LEU A 245 13.04 -14.21 35.14
N TYR A 246 13.17 -15.00 34.07
CA TYR A 246 12.05 -15.57 33.32
C TYR A 246 11.80 -17.06 33.62
N LYS A 247 12.23 -17.55 34.79
CA LYS A 247 12.18 -18.98 35.13
C LYS A 247 10.79 -19.60 34.97
N SER A 248 9.75 -18.90 35.41
CA SER A 248 8.36 -19.35 35.30
C SER A 248 7.87 -19.40 33.85
N ASP A 249 8.29 -18.43 33.02
CA ASP A 249 7.94 -18.39 31.61
C ASP A 249 8.69 -19.47 30.81
N PHE A 250 9.98 -19.69 31.07
CA PHE A 250 10.77 -20.77 30.44
C PHE A 250 10.28 -22.18 30.82
N ALA A 251 9.62 -22.34 31.96
CA ALA A 251 9.02 -23.60 32.35
C ALA A 251 7.77 -23.97 31.53
N LYS A 252 7.16 -22.99 30.84
CA LYS A 252 5.97 -23.20 30.02
C LYS A 252 6.31 -23.99 28.75
N ARG A 253 5.45 -24.94 28.38
CA ARG A 253 5.70 -25.90 27.29
C ARG A 253 4.81 -25.70 26.07
N LYS A 254 3.68 -24.99 26.18
CA LYS A 254 2.77 -24.81 25.05
C LYS A 254 3.40 -23.87 24.01
N PRO A 255 3.22 -24.11 22.69
CA PRO A 255 3.79 -23.27 21.64
C PRO A 255 3.45 -21.78 21.78
N ASN A 256 2.19 -21.44 22.07
CA ASN A 256 1.75 -20.05 22.27
C ASN A 256 2.43 -19.39 23.48
N GLN A 257 2.62 -20.13 24.58
CA GLN A 257 3.28 -19.61 25.77
C GLN A 257 4.77 -19.33 25.52
N LYS A 258 5.45 -20.19 24.76
CA LYS A 258 6.84 -19.94 24.33
C LYS A 258 6.94 -18.73 23.41
N GLN A 259 6.01 -18.59 22.45
CA GLN A 259 5.95 -17.42 21.57
C GLN A 259 5.74 -16.12 22.37
N ASN A 260 4.91 -16.13 23.41
CA ASN A 260 4.71 -14.95 24.26
C ASN A 260 5.99 -14.55 25.01
N LEU A 261 6.75 -15.52 25.53
CA LEU A 261 8.06 -15.23 26.12
C LEU A 261 9.03 -14.68 25.08
N LEU A 262 9.06 -15.25 23.87
CA LEU A 262 9.90 -14.74 22.79
C LEU A 262 9.58 -13.28 22.46
N ASN A 263 8.30 -12.94 22.31
CA ASN A 263 7.85 -11.57 22.08
C ASN A 263 8.31 -10.64 23.21
N LYS A 264 8.13 -11.06 24.47
CA LYS A 264 8.57 -10.30 25.66
C LYS A 264 10.09 -10.05 25.67
N LEU A 265 10.90 -11.06 25.35
CA LEU A 265 12.36 -10.92 25.26
C LEU A 265 12.76 -9.96 24.14
N MET A 266 12.12 -10.06 22.97
CA MET A 266 12.38 -9.17 21.84
C MET A 266 11.97 -7.72 22.12
N ASP A 267 10.82 -7.50 22.77
CA ASP A 267 10.36 -6.16 23.15
C ASP A 267 11.29 -5.52 24.19
N GLN A 268 11.73 -6.31 25.18
CA GLN A 268 12.72 -5.82 26.15
C GLN A 268 14.07 -5.51 25.48
N ALA A 269 14.54 -6.35 24.55
CA ALA A 269 15.77 -6.10 23.82
C ALA A 269 15.68 -4.79 23.03
N ARG A 270 14.57 -4.54 22.31
CA ARG A 270 14.37 -3.30 21.52
C ARG A 270 14.35 -2.03 22.37
N THR A 271 13.99 -2.15 23.66
CA THR A 271 13.88 -1.01 24.58
C THR A 271 15.11 -0.84 25.48
N THR A 272 16.02 -1.81 25.51
CA THR A 272 17.27 -1.75 26.29
C THR A 272 18.34 -0.98 25.53
N LYS A 273 18.69 0.24 25.99
CA LYS A 273 19.65 1.13 25.32
C LYS A 273 21.01 1.25 26.03
N ASP A 274 21.00 1.32 27.36
CA ASP A 274 22.19 1.67 28.16
C ASP A 274 22.77 0.48 28.95
N ASP A 275 22.38 -0.74 28.59
CA ASP A 275 22.89 -1.97 29.19
C ASP A 275 23.27 -2.98 28.10
N PRO A 276 24.50 -2.88 27.55
CA PRO A 276 24.97 -3.77 26.49
C PRO A 276 25.07 -5.23 26.95
N VAL A 277 25.27 -5.49 28.24
CA VAL A 277 25.35 -6.85 28.77
C VAL A 277 23.97 -7.50 28.77
N MET A 278 22.96 -6.79 29.28
CA MET A 278 21.57 -7.24 29.26
C MET A 278 21.03 -7.37 27.84
N LEU A 279 21.31 -6.40 26.98
CA LEU A 279 20.89 -6.43 25.57
C LEU A 279 21.44 -7.68 24.86
N HIS A 280 22.74 -7.95 25.00
CA HIS A 280 23.35 -9.16 24.44
C HIS A 280 22.69 -10.44 24.96
N ALA A 281 22.43 -10.51 26.27
CA ALA A 281 21.80 -11.67 26.91
C ALA A 281 20.36 -11.90 26.42
N LEU A 282 19.56 -10.82 26.30
CA LEU A 282 18.21 -10.87 25.77
C LEU A 282 18.17 -11.34 24.31
N LEU A 283 19.02 -10.78 23.45
CA LEU A 283 19.08 -11.16 22.04
C LEU A 283 19.54 -12.60 21.84
N THR A 284 20.48 -13.08 22.67
CA THR A 284 20.91 -14.49 22.65
C THR A 284 19.77 -15.42 23.07
N ALA A 285 19.12 -15.15 24.21
CA ALA A 285 18.02 -15.95 24.71
C ALA A 285 16.81 -15.94 23.74
N ALA A 286 16.52 -14.79 23.13
CA ALA A 286 15.49 -14.67 22.11
C ALA A 286 15.83 -15.48 20.85
N THR A 287 17.09 -15.49 20.41
CA THR A 287 17.52 -16.28 19.24
C THR A 287 17.33 -17.79 19.48
N ASP A 288 17.75 -18.28 20.64
CA ASP A 288 17.58 -19.70 21.02
C ASP A 288 16.09 -20.07 21.08
N LEU A 289 15.28 -19.25 21.75
CA LEU A 289 13.84 -19.49 21.90
C LEU A 289 13.11 -19.37 20.56
N ALA A 290 13.54 -18.45 19.68
CA ALA A 290 12.99 -18.31 18.33
C ALA A 290 13.24 -19.56 17.48
N MET A 291 14.43 -20.18 17.60
CA MET A 291 14.69 -21.47 16.95
C MET A 291 13.79 -22.59 17.48
N GLU A 292 13.52 -22.62 18.79
CA GLU A 292 12.56 -23.57 19.38
C GLU A 292 11.12 -23.34 18.89
N CYS A 293 10.71 -22.07 18.74
CA CYS A 293 9.40 -21.68 18.23
C CYS A 293 9.29 -21.81 16.70
N GLN A 294 10.41 -22.03 16.00
CA GLN A 294 10.52 -21.92 14.55
C GLN A 294 10.11 -20.53 14.00
N ASP A 295 10.29 -19.48 14.79
CA ASP A 295 10.11 -18.09 14.36
C ASP A 295 11.41 -17.57 13.74
N PHE A 296 11.62 -17.92 12.46
CA PHE A 296 12.85 -17.55 11.76
C PHE A 296 12.98 -16.04 11.52
N TYR A 297 11.88 -15.29 11.56
CA TYR A 297 11.92 -13.83 11.50
C TYR A 297 12.54 -13.23 12.76
N ALA A 298 12.17 -13.76 13.94
CA ALA A 298 12.76 -13.33 15.20
C ALA A 298 14.26 -13.65 15.25
N VAL A 299 14.70 -14.79 14.72
CA VAL A 299 16.14 -15.12 14.58
C VAL A 299 16.89 -14.09 13.73
N ILE A 300 16.35 -13.76 12.55
CA ILE A 300 16.93 -12.75 11.65
C ILE A 300 16.97 -11.39 12.35
N SER A 301 15.84 -10.97 12.94
CA SER A 301 15.71 -9.68 13.64
C SER A 301 16.66 -9.55 14.83
N ALA A 302 16.80 -10.61 15.64
CA ALA A 302 17.70 -10.60 16.79
C ALA A 302 19.16 -10.52 16.35
N SER A 303 19.52 -11.20 15.25
CA SER A 303 20.86 -11.15 14.67
C SER A 303 21.19 -9.77 14.09
N ASP A 304 20.23 -9.14 13.41
CA ASP A 304 20.39 -7.76 12.91
C ASP A 304 20.53 -6.76 14.07
N LEU A 305 19.70 -6.88 15.12
CA LEU A 305 19.83 -6.06 16.32
C LEU A 305 21.18 -6.25 17.02
N MET A 306 21.72 -7.48 17.03
CA MET A 306 23.05 -7.75 17.57
C MET A 306 24.12 -6.99 16.78
N ALA A 307 24.12 -7.12 15.44
CA ALA A 307 25.07 -6.43 14.57
C ALA A 307 24.96 -4.90 14.62
N MET A 308 23.75 -4.36 14.83
CA MET A 308 23.54 -2.92 14.97
C MET A 308 24.17 -2.36 16.27
N ASN A 309 24.19 -3.12 17.35
CA ASN A 309 24.59 -2.62 18.68
C ASN A 309 26.01 -2.99 19.10
N PHE A 310 26.60 -4.04 18.51
CA PHE A 310 27.91 -4.55 18.91
C PHE A 310 28.94 -4.47 17.77
N SER A 311 30.12 -3.94 18.08
CA SER A 311 31.22 -3.85 17.13
C SER A 311 31.81 -5.23 16.84
N GLY A 312 32.23 -5.44 15.58
CA GLY A 312 32.82 -6.71 15.13
C GLY A 312 31.81 -7.86 14.93
N VAL A 313 30.51 -7.61 15.07
CA VAL A 313 29.46 -8.60 14.77
C VAL A 313 29.01 -8.46 13.32
N ASP A 314 29.18 -9.52 12.54
CA ASP A 314 28.63 -9.63 11.19
C ASP A 314 27.22 -10.25 11.24
N ALA A 315 26.21 -9.52 10.75
CA ALA A 315 24.82 -9.95 10.81
C ALA A 315 24.58 -11.26 10.04
N THR A 316 25.24 -11.46 8.91
CA THR A 316 25.05 -12.64 8.06
C THR A 316 25.67 -13.88 8.69
N ALA A 317 26.88 -13.78 9.22
CA ALA A 317 27.57 -14.84 9.96
C ALA A 317 26.78 -15.22 11.22
N GLN A 318 26.21 -14.24 11.92
CA GLN A 318 25.37 -14.48 13.09
C GLN A 318 24.11 -15.28 12.71
N LYS A 319 23.39 -14.88 11.64
CA LYS A 319 22.21 -15.61 11.14
C LYS A 319 22.57 -17.04 10.75
N LYS A 320 23.64 -17.24 9.98
CA LYS A 320 24.11 -18.58 9.57
C LYS A 320 24.48 -19.45 10.76
N THR A 321 25.11 -18.87 11.79
CA THR A 321 25.45 -19.60 13.02
C THR A 321 24.21 -20.05 13.78
N ALA A 322 23.22 -19.16 13.95
CA ALA A 322 21.95 -19.48 14.61
C ALA A 322 21.18 -20.58 13.86
N PHE A 323 21.20 -20.55 12.53
CA PHE A 323 20.51 -21.51 11.68
C PHE A 323 21.27 -22.82 11.44
N GLY A 324 22.58 -22.84 11.58
CA GLY A 324 23.49 -23.82 10.96
C GLY A 324 23.32 -25.29 11.37
N LYS A 325 22.56 -25.58 12.43
CA LYS A 325 22.25 -26.96 12.87
C LYS A 325 20.88 -27.46 12.42
N SER A 326 20.03 -26.59 11.87
CA SER A 326 18.67 -26.95 11.48
C SER A 326 18.64 -27.67 10.14
N LYS A 327 17.81 -28.72 10.06
CA LYS A 327 17.48 -29.42 8.80
C LYS A 327 16.13 -28.98 8.22
N ASN A 328 15.50 -27.96 8.82
CA ASN A 328 14.23 -27.43 8.33
C ASN A 328 14.44 -26.85 6.91
N PRO A 329 13.63 -27.24 5.90
CA PRO A 329 13.78 -26.76 4.53
C PRO A 329 13.75 -25.24 4.39
N THR A 330 12.91 -24.55 5.18
CA THR A 330 12.85 -23.09 5.20
C THR A 330 14.15 -22.49 5.70
N VAL A 331 14.77 -23.10 6.72
CA VAL A 331 16.08 -22.63 7.22
C VAL A 331 17.18 -22.81 6.17
N LEU A 332 17.20 -23.94 5.46
CA LEU A 332 18.16 -24.17 4.38
C LEU A 332 17.98 -23.15 3.24
N ALA A 333 16.73 -22.82 2.91
CA ALA A 333 16.41 -21.79 1.93
C ALA A 333 16.81 -20.39 2.42
N ILE A 334 16.60 -20.05 3.69
CA ILE A 334 17.07 -18.79 4.29
C ILE A 334 18.60 -18.67 4.18
N ILE A 335 19.34 -19.72 4.53
CA ILE A 335 20.82 -19.72 4.41
C ILE A 335 21.23 -19.45 2.96
N LYS A 336 20.54 -20.08 2.00
CA LYS A 336 20.81 -19.87 0.57
C LYS A 336 20.52 -18.43 0.14
N LEU A 337 19.45 -17.80 0.63
CA LEU A 337 19.13 -16.39 0.34
C LEU A 337 20.10 -15.41 0.98
N LEU A 338 20.74 -15.76 2.11
CA LEU A 338 21.82 -14.96 2.69
C LEU A 338 23.06 -14.89 1.79
N ASP A 339 23.28 -15.89 0.93
CA ASP A 339 24.38 -15.93 -0.04
C ASP A 339 23.97 -15.45 -1.44
N ASN A 340 22.76 -15.82 -1.87
CA ASN A 340 22.19 -15.47 -3.16
C ASN A 340 20.73 -15.02 -2.98
N PRO A 341 20.47 -13.72 -2.75
CA PRO A 341 19.12 -13.19 -2.56
C PRO A 341 18.17 -13.40 -3.75
N GLU A 342 18.69 -13.67 -4.95
CA GLU A 342 17.91 -13.87 -6.18
C GLU A 342 17.58 -15.35 -6.47
N ASP A 343 17.90 -16.26 -5.56
CA ASP A 343 17.62 -17.68 -5.77
C ASP A 343 16.11 -17.96 -5.77
N GLY A 344 15.55 -18.27 -6.94
CA GLY A 344 14.09 -18.39 -7.11
C GLY A 344 13.43 -19.50 -6.30
N ASP A 345 14.08 -20.66 -6.15
CA ASP A 345 13.51 -21.76 -5.36
C ASP A 345 13.52 -21.42 -3.87
N ALA A 346 14.61 -20.85 -3.36
CA ALA A 346 14.68 -20.41 -1.98
C ALA A 346 13.70 -19.27 -1.68
N ASN A 347 13.58 -18.30 -2.59
CA ASN A 347 12.58 -17.23 -2.50
C ASN A 347 11.15 -17.78 -2.44
N THR A 348 10.84 -18.83 -3.21
CA THR A 348 9.53 -19.50 -3.16
C THR A 348 9.28 -20.15 -1.79
N ILE A 349 10.26 -20.88 -1.25
CA ILE A 349 10.12 -21.57 0.04
C ILE A 349 9.96 -20.55 1.17
N VAL A 350 10.85 -19.56 1.24
CA VAL A 350 10.88 -18.58 2.32
C VAL A 350 9.69 -17.62 2.22
N GLY A 351 9.29 -17.24 1.00
CA GLY A 351 8.08 -16.45 0.76
C GLY A 351 6.82 -17.16 1.25
N LYS A 352 6.67 -18.46 0.97
CA LYS A 352 5.54 -19.27 1.48
C LYS A 352 5.55 -19.36 3.00
N TYR A 353 6.71 -19.56 3.63
CA TYR A 353 6.81 -19.50 5.10
C TYR A 353 6.35 -18.14 5.65
N PHE A 354 6.85 -17.03 5.09
CA PHE A 354 6.49 -15.70 5.57
C PHE A 354 5.01 -15.39 5.39
N CYS A 355 4.42 -15.75 4.25
CA CYS A 355 2.99 -15.55 3.99
C CYS A 355 2.12 -16.50 4.82
N TYR A 356 2.40 -17.80 4.80
CA TYR A 356 1.45 -18.81 5.24
C TYR A 356 1.60 -19.17 6.72
N GLU A 357 2.82 -19.14 7.24
CA GLU A 357 3.12 -19.54 8.62
C GLU A 357 3.32 -18.31 9.50
N ALA A 358 4.22 -17.41 9.11
CA ALA A 358 4.52 -16.21 9.90
C ALA A 358 3.48 -15.09 9.72
N GLN A 359 2.61 -15.19 8.71
CA GLN A 359 1.60 -14.19 8.34
C GLN A 359 2.16 -12.76 8.14
N LYS A 360 3.43 -12.65 7.74
CA LYS A 360 4.12 -11.40 7.42
C LYS A 360 4.08 -11.17 5.92
N TRP A 361 2.88 -10.87 5.41
CA TRP A 361 2.60 -10.67 3.98
C TRP A 361 3.53 -9.65 3.32
N ASP A 362 3.82 -8.53 4.00
CA ASP A 362 4.73 -7.50 3.48
C ASP A 362 6.17 -7.98 3.26
N LEU A 363 6.59 -9.05 3.94
CA LEU A 363 7.90 -9.68 3.75
C LEU A 363 7.83 -10.86 2.78
N GLY A 364 6.72 -11.61 2.80
CA GLY A 364 6.55 -12.81 1.99
C GLY A 364 6.21 -12.53 0.52
N ILE A 365 5.37 -11.53 0.23
CA ILE A 365 4.95 -11.21 -1.14
C ILE A 365 6.13 -10.84 -2.05
N PRO A 366 7.07 -9.94 -1.64
CA PRO A 366 8.25 -9.66 -2.45
C PRO A 366 9.09 -10.92 -2.73
N LEU A 367 9.24 -11.82 -1.76
CA LEU A 367 9.95 -13.10 -1.97
C LEU A 367 9.22 -13.98 -2.99
N LEU A 368 7.89 -14.06 -2.92
CA LEU A 368 7.10 -14.83 -3.90
C LEU A 368 7.22 -14.26 -5.33
N MET A 369 7.33 -12.93 -5.48
CA MET A 369 7.58 -12.28 -6.76
C MET A 369 8.94 -12.65 -7.36
N HIS A 370 9.94 -12.95 -6.52
CA HIS A 370 11.24 -13.48 -6.94
C HIS A 370 11.28 -15.01 -7.07
N GLY A 371 10.15 -15.70 -6.80
CA GLY A 371 10.05 -17.16 -6.80
C GLY A 371 10.22 -17.82 -8.18
N THR A 372 9.90 -19.10 -8.29
CA THR A 372 9.84 -19.83 -9.57
C THR A 372 8.40 -20.10 -10.04
N ASP A 373 7.41 -19.93 -9.15
CA ASP A 373 5.99 -20.16 -9.41
C ASP A 373 5.33 -18.94 -10.10
N ALA A 374 4.91 -19.12 -11.37
CA ALA A 374 4.35 -18.05 -12.18
C ALA A 374 3.00 -17.50 -11.65
N ASP A 375 2.17 -18.35 -11.05
CA ASP A 375 0.89 -17.93 -10.50
C ASP A 375 1.11 -17.08 -9.25
N MET A 376 2.08 -17.45 -8.40
CA MET A 376 2.45 -16.68 -7.21
C MET A 376 3.09 -15.34 -7.57
N LYS A 377 3.90 -15.28 -8.63
CA LYS A 377 4.45 -14.01 -9.14
C LYS A 377 3.34 -13.05 -9.55
N SER A 378 2.44 -13.53 -10.39
CA SER A 378 1.30 -12.73 -10.88
C SER A 378 0.42 -12.26 -9.72
N LEU A 379 0.18 -13.13 -8.72
CA LEU A 379 -0.56 -12.78 -7.52
C LEU A 379 0.16 -11.72 -6.66
N GLY A 380 1.48 -11.85 -6.52
CA GLY A 380 2.30 -10.85 -5.83
C GLY A 380 2.27 -9.49 -6.53
N ASP A 381 2.39 -9.46 -7.85
CA ASP A 381 2.26 -8.22 -8.65
C ASP A 381 0.90 -7.55 -8.41
N MET A 382 -0.20 -8.31 -8.38
CA MET A 382 -1.54 -7.77 -8.10
C MET A 382 -1.65 -7.21 -6.68
N GLU A 383 -1.12 -7.90 -5.67
CA GLU A 383 -1.18 -7.43 -4.28
C GLU A 383 -0.29 -6.20 -4.04
N GLN A 384 0.86 -6.12 -4.71
CA GLN A 384 1.81 -5.01 -4.58
C GLN A 384 1.17 -3.67 -4.99
N LEU A 385 0.20 -3.70 -5.92
CA LEU A 385 -0.59 -2.54 -6.34
C LEU A 385 -1.56 -2.01 -5.26
N LYS A 386 -1.78 -2.79 -4.19
CA LYS A 386 -2.68 -2.46 -3.07
C LYS A 386 -4.08 -2.01 -3.53
N PRO A 387 -4.80 -2.83 -4.32
CA PRO A 387 -6.05 -2.41 -4.94
C PRO A 387 -7.17 -2.13 -3.91
N ASP A 388 -7.90 -1.05 -4.14
CA ASP A 388 -9.05 -0.61 -3.34
C ASP A 388 -10.42 -0.91 -4.02
N GLY A 389 -10.37 -1.29 -5.30
CA GLY A 389 -11.54 -1.64 -6.11
C GLY A 389 -12.12 -3.02 -5.75
N VAL A 390 -13.45 -3.07 -5.62
CA VAL A 390 -14.19 -4.27 -5.17
C VAL A 390 -13.92 -5.48 -6.08
N ALA A 391 -13.85 -5.28 -7.39
CA ALA A 391 -13.63 -6.37 -8.34
C ALA A 391 -12.23 -6.98 -8.17
N GLN A 392 -11.20 -6.15 -8.03
CA GLN A 392 -9.82 -6.57 -7.82
C GLN A 392 -9.63 -7.27 -6.47
N GLN A 393 -10.28 -6.76 -5.41
CA GLN A 393 -10.26 -7.41 -4.10
C GLN A 393 -10.94 -8.79 -4.13
N ILE A 394 -12.07 -8.92 -4.82
CA ILE A 394 -12.71 -10.23 -5.04
C ILE A 394 -11.76 -11.15 -5.82
N GLU A 395 -11.13 -10.67 -6.89
CA GLU A 395 -10.20 -11.49 -7.69
C GLU A 395 -9.02 -12.01 -6.85
N LEU A 396 -8.42 -11.16 -6.02
CA LEU A 396 -7.38 -11.56 -5.08
C LEU A 396 -7.88 -12.61 -4.08
N GLY A 397 -9.07 -12.37 -3.51
CA GLY A 397 -9.71 -13.34 -2.61
C GLY A 397 -9.96 -14.70 -3.27
N ASP A 398 -10.42 -14.68 -4.53
CA ASP A 398 -10.69 -15.88 -5.33
C ASP A 398 -9.40 -16.68 -5.58
N LYS A 399 -8.32 -16.01 -6.01
CA LYS A 399 -7.01 -16.65 -6.24
C LYS A 399 -6.44 -17.29 -4.96
N TRP A 400 -6.50 -16.57 -3.84
CA TRP A 400 -6.04 -17.11 -2.56
C TRP A 400 -6.88 -18.28 -2.05
N TYR A 401 -8.19 -18.20 -2.24
CA TYR A 401 -9.11 -19.28 -1.90
C TYR A 401 -8.78 -20.54 -2.72
N ASP A 402 -8.56 -20.40 -4.03
CA ASP A 402 -8.22 -21.53 -4.91
C ASP A 402 -6.86 -22.15 -4.58
N ILE A 403 -5.88 -21.35 -4.15
CA ILE A 403 -4.61 -21.84 -3.60
C ILE A 403 -4.86 -22.65 -2.32
N GLY A 404 -5.62 -22.07 -1.37
CA GLY A 404 -5.91 -22.70 -0.08
C GLY A 404 -6.65 -24.02 -0.20
N LYS A 405 -7.52 -24.17 -1.21
CA LYS A 405 -8.29 -25.40 -1.45
C LYS A 405 -7.42 -26.60 -1.80
N LYS A 406 -6.21 -26.37 -2.29
CA LYS A 406 -5.23 -27.42 -2.60
C LYS A 406 -4.50 -27.91 -1.34
N GLY A 407 -4.57 -27.15 -0.25
CA GLY A 407 -3.97 -27.50 1.04
C GLY A 407 -4.80 -28.51 1.84
N ARG A 408 -4.28 -28.89 3.00
CA ARG A 408 -4.97 -29.79 3.95
C ARG A 408 -5.32 -29.05 5.23
N LYS A 409 -6.46 -29.39 5.83
CA LYS A 409 -6.91 -28.77 7.09
C LYS A 409 -5.86 -28.99 8.19
N GLY A 410 -5.57 -27.93 8.96
CA GLY A 410 -4.53 -27.96 9.99
C GLY A 410 -3.10 -27.75 9.46
N GLN A 411 -2.94 -27.46 8.16
CA GLN A 411 -1.63 -27.16 7.56
C GLN A 411 -1.56 -25.70 7.09
N PRO A 412 -0.37 -25.06 7.18
CA PRO A 412 -0.18 -23.69 6.71
C PRO A 412 -0.53 -23.49 5.23
N THR A 413 -0.33 -24.53 4.41
CA THR A 413 -0.65 -24.53 2.97
C THR A 413 -2.14 -24.36 2.68
N LEU A 414 -3.02 -24.61 3.65
CA LEU A 414 -4.43 -24.23 3.60
C LEU A 414 -4.67 -22.95 4.37
N GLU A 415 -4.21 -22.88 5.62
CA GLU A 415 -4.58 -21.83 6.57
C GLU A 415 -4.12 -20.44 6.15
N GLY A 416 -2.88 -20.33 5.66
CA GLY A 416 -2.32 -19.07 5.18
C GLY A 416 -3.11 -18.48 4.01
N PRO A 417 -3.22 -19.21 2.88
CA PRO A 417 -4.01 -18.77 1.73
C PRO A 417 -5.48 -18.51 2.06
N MET A 418 -6.13 -19.38 2.83
CA MET A 418 -7.53 -19.18 3.23
C MET A 418 -7.69 -17.92 4.11
N GLY A 419 -6.77 -17.67 5.03
CA GLY A 419 -6.75 -16.45 5.84
C GLY A 419 -6.59 -15.19 4.99
N ARG A 420 -5.73 -15.23 3.95
CA ARG A 420 -5.59 -14.10 3.02
C ARG A 420 -6.81 -13.90 2.12
N ALA A 421 -7.44 -14.99 1.70
CA ALA A 421 -8.69 -14.92 0.97
C ALA A 421 -9.77 -14.22 1.79
N LEU A 422 -9.92 -14.62 3.06
CA LEU A 422 -10.85 -13.98 3.98
C LEU A 422 -10.57 -12.49 4.15
N TYR A 423 -9.31 -12.10 4.32
CA TYR A 423 -8.91 -10.70 4.40
C TYR A 423 -9.41 -9.88 3.20
N TRP A 424 -9.19 -10.37 1.97
CA TRP A 424 -9.62 -9.66 0.76
C TRP A 424 -11.14 -9.61 0.62
N TYR A 425 -11.83 -10.70 0.95
CA TYR A 425 -13.30 -10.71 0.95
C TYR A 425 -13.88 -9.76 1.99
N GLN A 426 -13.29 -9.65 3.18
CA GLN A 426 -13.71 -8.70 4.22
C GLN A 426 -13.52 -7.24 3.80
N LEU A 427 -12.48 -6.92 3.03
CA LEU A 427 -12.31 -5.58 2.45
C LEU A 427 -13.37 -5.26 1.39
N ALA A 428 -13.75 -6.26 0.59
CA ALA A 428 -14.73 -6.10 -0.46
C ALA A 428 -16.17 -6.03 0.08
N GLU A 429 -16.51 -6.87 1.07
CA GLU A 429 -17.86 -7.11 1.60
C GLU A 429 -18.73 -5.86 1.77
N PRO A 430 -18.26 -4.74 2.38
CA PRO A 430 -19.09 -3.56 2.61
C PRO A 430 -19.60 -2.89 1.34
N LYS A 431 -18.94 -3.12 0.19
CA LYS A 431 -19.23 -2.47 -1.10
C LYS A 431 -19.74 -3.46 -2.16
N ILE A 432 -19.84 -4.75 -1.85
CA ILE A 432 -20.33 -5.75 -2.81
C ILE A 432 -21.83 -5.59 -3.05
N THR A 433 -22.22 -5.62 -4.33
CA THR A 433 -23.62 -5.65 -4.77
C THR A 433 -23.87 -6.84 -5.70
N GLY A 434 -25.14 -7.19 -5.89
CA GLY A 434 -25.55 -8.23 -6.84
C GLY A 434 -25.10 -9.66 -6.49
N ILE A 435 -24.95 -10.50 -7.51
CA ILE A 435 -24.75 -11.97 -7.42
C ILE A 435 -23.48 -12.34 -6.62
N SER A 436 -22.46 -11.49 -6.64
CA SER A 436 -21.22 -11.75 -5.91
C SER A 436 -21.41 -11.76 -4.40
N LYS A 437 -22.41 -11.05 -3.85
CA LYS A 437 -22.62 -10.95 -2.40
C LYS A 437 -22.83 -12.31 -1.74
N ASP A 438 -23.78 -13.09 -2.27
CA ASP A 438 -24.12 -14.39 -1.71
C ASP A 438 -22.99 -15.42 -1.90
N ARG A 439 -22.27 -15.34 -3.03
CA ARG A 439 -21.11 -16.21 -3.29
C ARG A 439 -19.98 -15.93 -2.30
N ILE A 440 -19.64 -14.66 -2.09
CA ILE A 440 -18.55 -14.27 -1.18
C ILE A 440 -18.92 -14.59 0.27
N ALA A 441 -20.16 -14.32 0.69
CA ALA A 441 -20.63 -14.72 2.02
C ALA A 441 -20.49 -16.23 2.27
N LYS A 442 -20.89 -17.07 1.31
CA LYS A 442 -20.71 -18.53 1.39
C LYS A 442 -19.25 -18.96 1.46
N ARG A 443 -18.35 -18.30 0.72
CA ARG A 443 -16.91 -18.59 0.78
C ARG A 443 -16.29 -18.18 2.12
N MET A 444 -16.64 -17.02 2.64
CA MET A 444 -16.21 -16.57 3.97
C MET A 444 -16.66 -17.56 5.06
N ASP A 445 -17.90 -18.06 4.96
CA ASP A 445 -18.44 -19.09 5.84
C ASP A 445 -17.66 -20.43 5.78
N GLU A 446 -17.29 -20.85 4.56
CA GLU A 446 -16.47 -22.06 4.36
C GLU A 446 -15.06 -21.86 4.94
N ILE A 447 -14.42 -20.73 4.62
CA ILE A 447 -13.09 -20.38 5.13
C ILE A 447 -13.09 -20.38 6.66
N ASP A 448 -14.07 -19.74 7.29
CA ASP A 448 -14.20 -19.73 8.74
C ASP A 448 -14.19 -21.16 9.30
N SER A 449 -14.92 -22.08 8.69
CA SER A 449 -15.01 -23.49 9.13
C SER A 449 -13.69 -24.27 8.98
N LEU A 450 -12.81 -23.81 8.08
CA LEU A 450 -11.52 -24.41 7.81
C LEU A 450 -10.40 -23.86 8.71
N LEU A 451 -10.45 -22.57 9.03
CA LEU A 451 -9.41 -21.89 9.79
C LEU A 451 -9.45 -22.24 11.29
N PRO A 452 -8.28 -22.31 11.95
CA PRO A 452 -8.19 -22.49 13.38
C PRO A 452 -8.73 -21.26 14.12
N MET A 453 -9.27 -21.46 15.33
CA MET A 453 -9.74 -20.38 16.21
C MET A 453 -8.59 -19.74 17.00
N THR A 454 -7.48 -19.43 16.31
CA THR A 454 -6.26 -18.87 16.88
C THR A 454 -6.00 -17.48 16.30
N ASN A 455 -5.47 -16.54 17.09
CA ASN A 455 -5.16 -15.17 16.66
C ASN A 455 -6.36 -14.40 16.05
N LEU A 456 -7.54 -14.59 16.65
CA LEU A 456 -8.76 -13.97 16.17
C LEU A 456 -8.75 -12.45 16.37
N ASN A 457 -9.24 -11.71 15.37
CA ASN A 457 -9.59 -10.31 15.58
C ASN A 457 -10.94 -10.22 16.30
N TYR A 458 -10.88 -10.17 17.64
CA TYR A 458 -12.07 -10.11 18.49
C TYR A 458 -12.94 -8.86 18.26
N GLU A 459 -12.42 -7.80 17.63
CA GLU A 459 -13.21 -6.63 17.29
C GLU A 459 -14.07 -6.82 16.04
N SER A 460 -13.80 -7.84 15.23
CA SER A 460 -14.46 -8.07 13.93
C SER A 460 -14.73 -9.55 13.68
N LEU A 461 -15.23 -10.26 14.69
CA LEU A 461 -15.63 -11.67 14.52
C LEU A 461 -16.88 -11.80 13.65
N THR A 462 -16.98 -12.92 12.93
CA THR A 462 -18.25 -13.37 12.37
C THR A 462 -19.10 -14.05 13.45
N ALA A 463 -20.42 -14.15 13.27
CA ALA A 463 -21.30 -14.84 14.22
C ALA A 463 -20.87 -16.31 14.42
N LYS A 464 -20.45 -16.99 13.35
CA LYS A 464 -19.96 -18.37 13.41
C LYS A 464 -18.65 -18.52 14.17
N GLN A 465 -17.71 -17.59 13.99
CA GLN A 465 -16.50 -17.54 14.81
C GLN A 465 -16.88 -17.35 16.28
N TRP A 466 -17.78 -16.40 16.58
CA TRP A 466 -18.26 -16.19 17.93
C TRP A 466 -18.88 -17.47 18.52
N ASP A 467 -19.73 -18.19 17.78
CA ASP A 467 -20.37 -19.44 18.22
C ASP A 467 -19.36 -20.53 18.58
N ARG A 468 -18.23 -20.59 17.87
CA ARG A 468 -17.15 -21.57 18.11
C ARG A 468 -16.28 -21.28 19.34
N LEU A 469 -16.29 -20.05 19.86
CA LEU A 469 -15.55 -19.70 21.08
C LEU A 469 -16.02 -20.54 22.27
N LYS A 470 -15.10 -21.04 23.10
CA LYS A 470 -15.43 -21.84 24.29
C LYS A 470 -15.24 -21.02 25.56
N GLY A 471 -16.35 -20.63 26.19
CA GLY A 471 -16.35 -19.82 27.41
C GLY A 471 -17.71 -19.76 28.08
N GLY A 472 -17.76 -19.12 29.24
CA GLY A 472 -19.03 -18.76 29.89
C GLY A 472 -19.82 -17.81 29.01
N MET A 473 -21.15 -17.83 29.12
CA MET A 473 -22.04 -16.95 28.34
C MET A 473 -22.91 -16.15 29.29
N ALA A 474 -23.10 -14.88 28.98
CA ALA A 474 -23.99 -13.99 29.71
C ALA A 474 -24.71 -13.06 28.72
N VAL A 475 -25.81 -12.47 29.17
CA VAL A 475 -26.64 -11.56 28.40
C VAL A 475 -26.66 -10.21 29.09
N ILE A 476 -26.32 -9.16 28.36
CA ILE A 476 -26.31 -7.79 28.89
C ILE A 476 -27.56 -7.09 28.38
N SER A 477 -28.44 -6.70 29.31
CA SER A 477 -29.68 -6.00 28.97
C SER A 477 -29.44 -4.50 28.93
N ALA A 478 -29.92 -3.84 27.87
CA ALA A 478 -29.94 -2.38 27.80
C ALA A 478 -30.97 -1.76 28.77
N ALA A 479 -31.89 -2.56 29.33
CA ALA A 479 -32.83 -2.08 30.34
C ALA A 479 -32.16 -1.78 31.70
N LYS A 480 -30.90 -2.21 31.88
CA LYS A 480 -30.13 -2.02 33.10
C LYS A 480 -28.85 -1.27 32.79
N ASP A 481 -28.60 -0.26 33.61
CA ASP A 481 -27.39 0.54 33.61
C ASP A 481 -26.18 -0.35 33.94
N ARG A 482 -26.35 -1.29 34.87
CA ARG A 482 -25.32 -2.24 35.30
C ARG A 482 -25.86 -3.66 35.36
N ASN A 483 -25.23 -4.53 34.61
CA ASN A 483 -25.48 -5.96 34.59
C ASN A 483 -24.36 -6.66 35.38
N ASP A 484 -24.72 -7.34 36.47
CA ASP A 484 -23.82 -8.29 37.14
C ASP A 484 -23.82 -9.59 36.32
N ILE A 485 -22.66 -9.98 35.81
CA ILE A 485 -22.49 -11.23 35.06
C ILE A 485 -22.02 -12.39 35.93
N GLY A 486 -21.94 -12.20 37.26
CA GLY A 486 -21.50 -13.20 38.21
C GLY A 486 -19.99 -13.47 38.18
N LEU A 487 -19.21 -12.69 37.43
CA LEU A 487 -17.76 -12.84 37.33
C LEU A 487 -17.05 -11.98 38.39
N ARG A 488 -16.35 -12.63 39.31
CA ARG A 488 -15.37 -11.99 40.19
C ARG A 488 -13.97 -12.25 39.66
N LEU A 489 -13.27 -11.16 39.32
CA LEU A 489 -11.86 -11.19 38.94
C LEU A 489 -11.00 -11.35 40.19
N THR A 490 -9.90 -12.09 40.02
CA THR A 490 -8.87 -12.30 41.04
C THR A 490 -7.54 -11.87 40.48
N ALA A 491 -6.72 -11.19 41.28
CA ALA A 491 -5.42 -10.68 40.84
C ALA A 491 -4.57 -11.75 40.13
N GLY A 492 -4.03 -11.40 38.96
CA GLY A 492 -3.22 -12.29 38.13
C GLY A 492 -4.01 -13.26 37.24
N LYS A 493 -5.35 -13.23 37.27
CA LYS A 493 -6.21 -13.93 36.31
C LYS A 493 -6.74 -12.97 35.26
N LYS A 494 -6.67 -13.39 34.00
CA LYS A 494 -7.15 -12.62 32.85
C LYS A 494 -8.37 -13.29 32.25
N TYR A 495 -9.32 -12.46 31.85
CA TYR A 495 -10.47 -12.90 31.08
C TYR A 495 -10.63 -12.04 29.84
N ARG A 496 -11.17 -12.62 28.77
CA ARG A 496 -11.58 -11.88 27.58
C ARG A 496 -13.09 -11.90 27.47
N ILE A 497 -13.66 -10.71 27.39
CA ILE A 497 -15.09 -10.47 27.20
C ILE A 497 -15.33 -10.20 25.71
N VAL A 498 -16.16 -11.03 25.08
CA VAL A 498 -16.40 -10.98 23.63
C VAL A 498 -17.90 -10.81 23.35
N PRO A 499 -18.36 -9.59 23.02
CA PRO A 499 -19.73 -9.35 22.59
C PRO A 499 -20.06 -10.07 21.28
N HIS A 500 -21.32 -10.47 21.12
CA HIS A 500 -21.80 -11.05 19.87
C HIS A 500 -21.75 -10.00 18.75
N PRO A 501 -21.17 -10.31 17.58
CA PRO A 501 -20.87 -9.31 16.57
C PRO A 501 -22.10 -8.73 15.86
N THR A 502 -23.22 -9.46 15.84
CA THR A 502 -24.46 -9.03 15.16
C THR A 502 -25.58 -8.65 16.12
N ASP A 503 -25.37 -8.77 17.44
CA ASP A 503 -26.42 -8.39 18.39
C ASP A 503 -26.51 -6.86 18.45
N THR A 504 -27.73 -6.36 18.58
CA THR A 504 -28.01 -4.93 18.70
C THR A 504 -28.97 -4.65 19.83
N TRP A 505 -28.83 -3.47 20.41
CA TRP A 505 -29.73 -2.96 21.44
C TRP A 505 -30.06 -1.48 21.21
N GLN A 506 -31.02 -0.97 21.96
CA GLN A 506 -31.50 0.41 21.91
C GLN A 506 -31.43 0.99 23.33
N PRO A 507 -30.24 1.40 23.80
CA PRO A 507 -30.08 1.99 25.12
C PRO A 507 -30.70 3.38 25.13
N THR A 508 -31.52 3.67 26.13
CA THR A 508 -32.00 5.02 26.38
C THR A 508 -30.87 5.82 26.97
N THR A 509 -30.60 6.96 26.36
CA THR A 509 -29.57 7.88 26.82
C THR A 509 -30.13 9.24 27.11
N TYR A 510 -29.36 10.04 27.87
CA TYR A 510 -29.74 11.39 28.27
C TYR A 510 -30.17 12.25 27.07
N TYR A 511 -29.49 12.11 25.93
CA TYR A 511 -29.78 12.87 24.71
C TYR A 511 -30.87 12.26 23.82
N SER A 512 -31.12 10.95 23.94
CA SER A 512 -32.04 10.26 23.04
C SER A 512 -33.52 10.60 23.28
N SER A 513 -33.88 11.14 24.44
CA SER A 513 -35.28 11.43 24.82
C SER A 513 -36.23 10.23 24.63
N GLY A 514 -35.72 8.99 24.75
CA GLY A 514 -36.49 7.77 24.48
C GLY A 514 -36.56 7.33 23.01
N ASN A 515 -35.86 8.04 22.11
CA ASN A 515 -35.81 7.80 20.67
C ASN A 515 -34.45 7.22 20.24
N SER A 516 -33.93 6.27 21.03
CA SER A 516 -32.60 5.69 20.81
C SER A 516 -32.58 4.77 19.60
N ARG A 517 -31.51 4.86 18.81
CA ARG A 517 -31.30 4.03 17.63
C ARG A 517 -30.80 2.65 18.01
N SER A 518 -31.11 1.66 17.17
CA SER A 518 -30.55 0.32 17.31
C SER A 518 -29.07 0.35 16.95
N VAL A 519 -28.22 0.04 17.93
CA VAL A 519 -26.76 0.04 17.78
C VAL A 519 -26.19 -1.31 18.22
N ASN A 520 -25.02 -1.66 17.71
CA ASN A 520 -24.27 -2.82 18.22
C ASN A 520 -23.43 -2.43 19.45
N TRP A 521 -22.64 -3.38 19.96
CA TRP A 521 -21.79 -3.16 21.14
C TRP A 521 -20.75 -2.04 20.99
N LYS A 522 -20.44 -1.57 19.76
CA LYS A 522 -19.51 -0.46 19.52
C LYS A 522 -20.18 0.92 19.62
N GLY A 523 -21.50 0.98 19.77
CA GLY A 523 -22.27 2.23 19.86
C GLY A 523 -22.54 2.92 18.52
N GLU A 524 -23.18 4.09 18.57
CA GLU A 524 -23.56 4.83 17.37
C GLU A 524 -22.34 5.46 16.67
N SER A 525 -22.22 5.25 15.35
CA SER A 525 -21.26 5.97 14.52
C SER A 525 -21.93 7.18 13.89
N LEU A 526 -21.52 8.38 14.29
CA LEU A 526 -22.00 9.63 13.70
C LEU A 526 -21.41 9.79 12.28
N THR A 527 -22.20 9.54 11.25
CA THR A 527 -21.88 9.98 9.87
C THR A 527 -22.65 11.26 9.59
N ASN A 528 -21.93 12.37 9.35
CA ASN A 528 -22.52 13.64 8.95
C ASN A 528 -23.20 13.49 7.58
N THR A 529 -24.53 13.44 7.54
CA THR A 529 -25.31 13.61 6.30
C THR A 529 -25.74 15.07 6.15
N PRO A 530 -25.52 15.73 5.00
CA PRO A 530 -25.74 17.17 4.83
C PRO A 530 -27.16 17.70 5.08
N ASN A 531 -28.19 16.84 5.18
CA ASN A 531 -29.60 17.26 5.14
C ASN A 531 -30.45 16.87 6.36
N THR A 532 -29.85 16.47 7.48
CA THR A 532 -30.59 16.33 8.76
C THR A 532 -29.90 17.17 9.81
N ARG A 533 -30.59 18.16 10.40
CA ARG A 533 -30.13 18.87 11.60
C ARG A 533 -30.01 17.86 12.75
N GLN A 534 -28.89 17.15 12.82
CA GLN A 534 -28.49 16.40 14.01
C GLN A 534 -27.71 17.36 14.90
N PHE A 535 -28.18 17.56 16.13
CA PHE A 535 -27.40 18.25 17.15
C PHE A 535 -26.19 17.38 17.47
N ILE A 536 -25.00 17.85 17.09
CA ILE A 536 -23.72 17.21 17.42
C ILE A 536 -23.43 17.59 18.87
N TYR A 537 -23.74 16.69 19.80
CA TYR A 537 -23.12 16.75 21.12
C TYR A 537 -21.71 16.16 20.95
N PHE A 538 -20.69 16.94 21.25
CA PHE A 538 -19.31 16.45 21.27
C PHE A 538 -19.22 15.39 22.37
N THR A 539 -19.22 14.11 22.00
CA THR A 539 -18.94 13.01 22.94
C THR A 539 -17.47 13.13 23.35
N GLY A 540 -17.24 13.78 24.49
CA GLY A 540 -15.91 13.98 25.04
C GLY A 540 -15.43 12.71 25.74
N GLY A 541 -14.95 11.71 25.01
CA GLY A 541 -14.43 10.50 25.62
C GLY A 541 -13.98 9.40 24.65
N ASP A 542 -13.37 8.35 25.21
CA ASP A 542 -12.85 7.17 24.49
C ASP A 542 -13.96 6.21 23.98
N PHE A 543 -15.24 6.53 24.24
CA PHE A 543 -16.41 5.67 24.00
C PHE A 543 -17.50 6.38 23.19
N LYS A 544 -18.25 5.60 22.40
CA LYS A 544 -19.40 6.09 21.63
C LYS A 544 -20.68 5.90 22.43
N GLU A 545 -21.66 6.76 22.18
CA GLU A 545 -22.97 6.68 22.81
C GLU A 545 -23.63 5.33 22.55
N GLY A 546 -24.15 4.69 23.62
CA GLY A 546 -24.77 3.37 23.57
C GLY A 546 -23.79 2.21 23.36
N ALA A 547 -22.48 2.45 23.33
CA ALA A 547 -21.49 1.37 23.31
C ALA A 547 -21.56 0.54 24.59
N MET A 548 -21.24 -0.76 24.51
CA MET A 548 -21.06 -1.57 25.70
C MET A 548 -19.75 -1.19 26.38
N VAL A 549 -19.80 -0.98 27.69
CA VAL A 549 -18.62 -0.76 28.54
C VAL A 549 -18.59 -1.74 29.70
N MET A 550 -17.40 -1.94 30.27
CA MET A 550 -17.15 -2.77 31.45
C MET A 550 -16.46 -1.97 32.56
N GLN A 551 -16.67 -2.36 33.81
CA GLN A 551 -16.04 -1.74 34.99
C GLN A 551 -15.85 -2.78 36.10
N ILE A 552 -14.70 -2.72 36.77
CA ILE A 552 -14.43 -3.53 37.97
C ILE A 552 -14.90 -2.72 39.18
N GLU A 553 -15.84 -3.27 39.95
CA GLU A 553 -16.55 -2.57 41.02
C GLU A 553 -17.02 -1.19 40.57
N ASN A 554 -16.48 -0.10 41.12
CA ASN A 554 -16.79 1.28 40.74
C ASN A 554 -15.56 2.00 40.12
N GLY A 555 -14.67 1.25 39.47
CA GLY A 555 -13.41 1.71 38.89
C GLY A 555 -13.56 2.57 37.61
N LYS A 556 -12.64 2.45 36.66
CA LYS A 556 -12.75 3.14 35.37
C LYS A 556 -13.55 2.32 34.36
N TRP A 557 -14.22 3.00 33.44
CA TRP A 557 -14.82 2.35 32.27
C TRP A 557 -13.76 1.81 31.33
N MET A 558 -14.04 0.67 30.74
CA MET A 558 -13.18 -0.01 29.77
C MET A 558 -14.03 -0.58 28.63
N LYS A 559 -13.41 -0.78 27.46
CA LYS A 559 -14.06 -1.44 26.33
C LYS A 559 -14.12 -2.95 26.57
N PRO A 560 -15.16 -3.67 26.12
CA PRO A 560 -15.16 -5.12 26.11
C PRO A 560 -13.89 -5.65 25.42
N GLY A 561 -13.21 -6.60 26.06
CA GLY A 561 -11.92 -7.09 25.62
C GLY A 561 -11.21 -7.85 26.72
N LEU A 562 -9.87 -7.79 26.73
CA LEU A 562 -9.06 -8.38 27.79
C LEU A 562 -9.22 -7.55 29.08
N VAL A 563 -9.51 -8.23 30.18
CA VAL A 563 -9.67 -7.62 31.51
C VAL A 563 -8.86 -8.39 32.54
N GLU A 564 -8.15 -7.64 33.38
CA GLU A 564 -7.38 -8.12 34.52
C GLU A 564 -7.63 -7.18 35.70
N GLY A 565 -7.70 -7.73 36.91
CA GLY A 565 -7.86 -6.96 38.13
C GLY A 565 -8.40 -7.80 39.27
N ASP A 566 -8.84 -7.13 40.33
CA ASP A 566 -9.46 -7.76 41.49
C ASP A 566 -10.81 -7.09 41.77
N GLY A 567 -11.87 -7.90 41.94
CA GLY A 567 -13.23 -7.41 42.17
C GLY A 567 -14.26 -7.89 41.15
N ARG A 568 -15.52 -7.53 41.37
CA ARG A 568 -16.67 -7.94 40.55
C ARG A 568 -16.74 -7.13 39.25
N LEU A 569 -16.94 -7.81 38.12
CA LEU A 569 -17.04 -7.18 36.80
C LEU A 569 -18.50 -6.87 36.45
N TRP A 570 -18.74 -5.64 36.01
CA TRP A 570 -20.05 -5.12 35.61
C TRP A 570 -20.02 -4.63 34.16
N LEU A 571 -21.15 -4.77 33.46
CA LEU A 571 -21.30 -4.34 32.06
C LEU A 571 -22.62 -3.63 31.81
N GLY A 572 -22.66 -2.76 30.80
CA GLY A 572 -23.86 -2.00 30.46
C GLY A 572 -23.60 -1.01 29.33
N PRO A 573 -24.64 -0.30 28.87
CA PRO A 573 -24.51 0.71 27.84
C PRO A 573 -23.86 1.99 28.39
N PHE A 574 -23.02 2.62 27.58
CA PHE A 574 -22.37 3.89 27.88
C PHE A 574 -23.26 5.09 27.50
N SER A 575 -23.20 6.12 28.34
CA SER A 575 -23.69 7.47 28.05
C SER A 575 -22.73 8.48 28.68
N ASP A 576 -22.51 9.63 28.04
CA ASP A 576 -21.53 10.63 28.51
C ASP A 576 -21.73 11.11 29.97
N TYR A 577 -22.95 10.99 30.49
CA TYR A 577 -23.32 11.49 31.83
C TYR A 577 -23.53 10.37 32.87
N ALA A 578 -23.61 9.11 32.43
CA ALA A 578 -23.94 7.96 33.28
C ALA A 578 -23.80 6.63 32.51
N TRP A 579 -23.89 5.50 33.22
CA TRP A 579 -24.27 4.24 32.58
C TRP A 579 -25.67 4.44 31.98
N GLY A 580 -25.84 4.31 30.66
CA GLY A 580 -27.08 4.65 29.96
C GLY A 580 -28.28 3.93 30.58
N ALA A 581 -29.26 4.70 31.06
CA ALA A 581 -30.33 4.16 31.88
C ALA A 581 -31.59 3.84 31.10
N GLY A 582 -32.00 2.57 31.16
CA GLY A 582 -33.16 2.05 30.45
C GLY A 582 -32.90 1.83 28.95
N GLY A 583 -33.86 1.19 28.26
CA GLY A 583 -33.72 0.82 26.86
C GLY A 583 -34.33 -0.54 26.56
N LYS A 584 -34.13 -1.02 25.33
CA LYS A 584 -34.63 -2.32 24.86
C LYS A 584 -33.53 -3.11 24.16
N GLY A 585 -33.69 -4.43 24.15
CA GLY A 585 -32.74 -5.33 23.51
C GLY A 585 -31.58 -5.73 24.42
N GLU A 586 -30.82 -6.69 23.92
CA GLU A 586 -29.80 -7.38 24.69
C GLU A 586 -28.60 -7.69 23.78
N ILE A 587 -27.42 -7.78 24.38
CA ILE A 587 -26.22 -8.24 23.69
C ILE A 587 -25.68 -9.45 24.44
N ARG A 588 -25.55 -10.57 23.74
CA ARG A 588 -24.90 -11.77 24.26
C ARG A 588 -23.38 -11.55 24.32
N ILE A 589 -22.74 -12.07 25.35
CA ILE A 589 -21.29 -12.04 25.51
C ILE A 589 -20.74 -13.44 25.78
N LYS A 590 -19.48 -13.67 25.40
CA LYS A 590 -18.68 -14.81 25.86
C LYS A 590 -17.57 -14.34 26.79
N ILE A 591 -17.28 -15.16 27.79
CA ILE A 591 -16.29 -14.94 28.84
C ILE A 591 -15.25 -16.07 28.72
N LEU A 592 -14.07 -15.72 28.23
CA LEU A 592 -12.98 -16.67 27.97
C LEU A 592 -11.88 -16.47 29.01
N PRO A 593 -11.35 -17.54 29.65
CA PRO A 593 -10.09 -17.45 30.36
C PRO A 593 -8.98 -17.05 29.38
N ALA A 594 -8.15 -16.07 29.76
CA ALA A 594 -7.10 -15.51 28.91
C ALA A 594 -5.74 -15.42 29.63
N ASP A 595 -5.51 -16.31 30.61
CA ASP A 595 -4.25 -16.38 31.37
C ASP A 595 -3.01 -16.66 30.48
N ASP A 596 -3.25 -17.23 29.29
CA ASP A 596 -2.23 -17.56 28.29
C ASP A 596 -2.04 -16.45 27.21
N GLU A 597 -2.79 -15.32 27.30
CA GLU A 597 -2.66 -14.10 26.48
C GLU A 597 -2.03 -12.95 27.27
#